data_AF-A0A0Q0PVS7-F1
#
_entry.id   AF-A0A0Q0PVS7-F1
#
_cell.length_a   1.000
_cell.length_b   1.000
_cell.length_c   1.000
_cell.angle_alpha   90.00
_cell.angle_beta   90.00
_cell.angle_gamma   90.00
#
_symmetry.space_group_name_H-M   'P 1'
#
loop_
_entity.id
_entity.type
_entity.pdbx_description
1 polymer ?
#
loop_
_entity_poly.entity_id
_entity_poly.type
_entity_poly.pdbx_seq_one_letter_code
_entity_poly.pdbx_strand_id
1 'polypeptide(L)'
;MKNTLLVIMSALTLSACSEVGSKAWCEDMREKPKSEWNTQDTLDFAKHCIFNNEVGSKSWCEDMDEKSKGDWTAKEAGSYAKYCVL
;
A
#
# COMPACT_ATOMS: atom_id res chain seq x y z
N MET A 1 0.07 -15.95 -36.71
CA MET A 1 0.14 -14.50 -36.43
C MET A 1 -1.03 -13.97 -35.59
N LYS A 2 -2.23 -14.57 -35.61
CA LYS A 2 -3.36 -14.15 -34.76
C LYS A 2 -3.17 -14.52 -33.27
N ASN A 3 -2.65 -15.72 -32.98
CA ASN A 3 -2.43 -16.17 -31.60
C ASN A 3 -1.23 -15.50 -30.91
N THR A 4 -0.25 -15.00 -31.67
CA THR A 4 0.93 -14.31 -31.11
C THR A 4 0.58 -12.91 -30.59
N LEU A 5 -0.42 -12.24 -31.16
CA LEU A 5 -0.93 -10.96 -30.65
C LEU A 5 -1.66 -11.10 -29.30
N LEU A 6 -2.32 -12.23 -29.08
CA LEU A 6 -3.13 -12.50 -27.88
C LEU A 6 -2.25 -12.75 -26.63
N VAL A 7 -1.06 -13.33 -26.82
CA VAL A 7 -0.09 -13.63 -25.74
C VAL A 7 0.66 -12.38 -25.27
N ILE A 8 0.89 -11.39 -26.14
CA ILE A 8 1.59 -10.15 -25.79
C ILE A 8 0.67 -9.22 -24.97
N MET A 9 -0.64 -9.26 -25.21
CA MET A 9 -1.61 -8.41 -24.53
C MET A 9 -1.93 -8.86 -23.11
N SER A 10 -1.79 -10.16 -22.79
CA SER A 10 -1.97 -10.69 -21.42
C SER A 10 -0.80 -10.41 -20.48
N ALA A 11 0.36 -9.99 -20.98
CA ALA A 11 1.54 -9.70 -20.17
C ALA A 11 1.53 -8.30 -19.52
N LEU A 12 0.60 -7.41 -19.92
CA LEU A 12 0.59 -6.00 -19.51
C LEU A 12 -0.23 -5.71 -18.25
N THR A 13 -0.89 -6.71 -17.64
CA THR A 13 -1.77 -6.49 -16.48
C THR A 13 -1.16 -6.91 -15.14
N LEU A 14 0.16 -7.01 -15.01
CA LEU A 14 0.80 -7.02 -13.70
C LEU A 14 0.78 -5.60 -13.13
N SER A 15 -0.43 -5.09 -12.85
CA SER A 15 -0.61 -3.88 -12.06
C SER A 15 0.11 -4.11 -10.74
N ALA A 16 1.12 -3.30 -10.48
CA ALA A 16 1.83 -3.28 -9.22
C ALA A 16 0.80 -3.25 -8.08
N CYS A 17 0.85 -4.25 -7.20
CA CYS A 17 -0.04 -4.25 -6.04
C CYS A 17 0.34 -3.03 -5.19
N SER A 18 -0.60 -2.10 -5.02
CA SER A 18 -0.41 -0.91 -4.19
C SER A 18 0.00 -1.34 -2.78
N GLU A 19 0.96 -0.63 -2.19
CA GLU A 19 1.44 -0.96 -0.85
C GLU A 19 0.31 -0.76 0.16
N VAL A 20 -0.04 -1.80 0.91
CA VAL A 20 -1.07 -1.72 1.97
C VAL A 20 -0.80 -0.54 2.90
N GLY A 21 -1.81 0.33 3.05
CA GLY A 21 -1.76 1.54 3.85
C GLY A 21 -1.17 2.77 3.16
N SER A 22 -0.61 2.65 1.96
CA SER A 22 -0.20 3.81 1.15
C SER A 22 -1.42 4.58 0.65
N LYS A 23 -1.23 5.85 0.29
CA LYS A 23 -2.29 6.68 -0.30
C LYS A 23 -2.98 6.02 -1.48
N ALA A 24 -2.22 5.48 -2.44
CA ALA A 24 -2.77 4.81 -3.61
C ALA A 24 -3.64 3.60 -3.22
N TRP A 25 -3.16 2.78 -2.28
CA TRP A 25 -3.93 1.65 -1.78
C TRP A 25 -5.20 2.10 -1.03
N CYS A 26 -5.12 3.18 -0.24
CA CYS A 26 -6.27 3.74 0.46
C CYS A 26 -7.34 4.24 -0.53
N GLU A 27 -6.96 4.91 -1.62
CA GLU A 27 -7.90 5.32 -2.67
C GLU A 27 -8.52 4.10 -3.37
N ASP A 28 -7.71 3.11 -3.78
CA ASP A 28 -8.20 1.88 -4.40
C ASP A 28 -9.24 1.17 -3.50
N MET A 29 -8.97 1.12 -2.19
CA MET A 29 -9.89 0.52 -1.22
C MET A 29 -11.17 1.34 -1.03
N ARG A 30 -11.12 2.68 -1.11
CA ARG A 30 -12.33 3.52 -1.03
C ARG A 30 -13.28 3.23 -2.18
N GLU A 31 -12.77 2.95 -3.37
CA GLU A 31 -13.56 2.61 -4.57
C GLU A 31 -14.03 1.15 -4.57
N LYS A 32 -13.27 0.24 -3.95
CA LYS A 32 -13.58 -1.20 -3.93
C LYS A 32 -14.88 -1.51 -3.19
N PRO A 33 -15.80 -2.33 -3.77
CA PRO A 33 -17.02 -2.75 -3.09
C PRO A 33 -16.73 -3.45 -1.75
N LYS A 34 -17.43 -3.05 -0.67
CA LYS A 34 -17.19 -3.60 0.67
C LYS A 34 -17.45 -5.11 0.79
N SER A 35 -18.28 -5.68 -0.09
CA SER A 35 -18.51 -7.12 -0.17
C SER A 35 -17.29 -7.93 -0.63
N GLU A 36 -16.31 -7.27 -1.26
CA GLU A 36 -15.05 -7.89 -1.70
C GLU A 36 -13.91 -7.76 -0.68
N TRP A 37 -14.18 -7.10 0.45
CA TRP A 37 -13.18 -6.91 1.49
C TRP A 37 -13.03 -8.18 2.31
N ASN A 38 -11.79 -8.54 2.61
CA ASN A 38 -11.51 -9.55 3.63
C ASN A 38 -11.31 -8.89 5.01
N THR A 39 -11.18 -9.71 6.06
CA THR A 39 -11.01 -9.23 7.43
C THR A 39 -9.73 -8.40 7.60
N GLN A 40 -8.65 -8.81 6.94
CA GLN A 40 -7.35 -8.14 7.02
C GLN A 40 -7.41 -6.75 6.35
N ASP A 41 -8.00 -6.68 5.16
CA ASP A 41 -8.24 -5.43 4.42
C ASP A 41 -8.99 -4.40 5.28
N THR A 42 -10.01 -4.86 6.01
CA THR A 42 -10.81 -4.00 6.88
C THR A 42 -9.97 -3.43 8.02
N LEU A 43 -9.17 -4.27 8.67
CA LEU A 43 -8.30 -3.86 9.78
C LEU A 43 -7.22 -2.89 9.30
N ASP A 44 -6.58 -3.19 8.17
CA ASP A 44 -5.49 -2.37 7.64
C ASP A 44 -6.02 -1.04 7.10
N PHE A 45 -7.17 -1.03 6.43
CA PHE A 45 -7.81 0.20 6.00
C PHE A 45 -8.18 1.09 7.20
N ALA A 46 -8.71 0.51 8.27
CA ALA A 46 -9.03 1.26 9.49
C ALA A 46 -7.77 1.87 10.13
N LYS A 47 -6.66 1.11 10.20
CA LYS A 47 -5.40 1.56 10.78
C LYS A 47 -4.75 2.69 9.98
N HIS A 48 -4.71 2.55 8.67
CA HIS A 48 -3.87 3.41 7.82
C HIS A 48 -4.67 4.53 7.14
N CYS A 49 -5.90 4.28 6.71
CA CYS A 49 -6.59 5.15 5.75
C CYS A 49 -7.64 6.09 6.36
N ILE A 50 -8.11 5.83 7.59
CA ILE A 50 -9.17 6.64 8.22
C ILE A 50 -8.60 7.86 8.97
N PHE A 51 -7.41 7.73 9.57
CA PHE A 51 -6.84 8.73 10.48
C PHE A 51 -5.70 9.57 9.86
N ASN A 52 -5.64 9.69 8.53
CA ASN A 52 -4.53 10.32 7.79
C ASN A 52 -3.13 9.72 8.12
N ASN A 53 -3.09 8.52 8.71
CA ASN A 53 -1.86 7.79 9.04
C ASN A 53 -1.45 6.83 7.91
N GLU A 54 -1.57 7.33 6.68
CA GLU A 54 -1.21 6.59 5.48
C GLU A 54 0.31 6.45 5.42
N VAL A 55 0.82 5.32 4.93
CA VAL A 55 2.25 5.10 4.80
C VAL A 55 2.86 6.20 3.92
N GLY A 56 3.86 6.89 4.47
CA GLY A 56 4.50 8.04 3.84
C GLY A 56 3.81 9.39 4.07
N SER A 57 2.73 9.45 4.84
CA SER A 57 2.19 10.73 5.32
C SER A 57 3.12 11.35 6.37
N LYS A 58 2.99 12.66 6.59
CA LYS A 58 3.82 13.37 7.58
C LYS A 58 3.66 12.78 8.99
N SER A 59 2.41 12.54 9.43
CA SER A 59 2.15 11.95 10.74
C SER A 59 2.69 10.52 10.85
N TRP A 60 2.60 9.74 9.76
CA TRP A 60 3.18 8.39 9.75
C TRP A 60 4.72 8.43 9.89
N CYS A 61 5.38 9.36 9.20
CA CYS A 61 6.82 9.55 9.33
C CYS A 61 7.23 9.97 10.76
N GLU A 62 6.47 10.88 11.38
CA GLU A 62 6.69 11.32 12.76
C GLU A 62 6.51 10.16 13.76
N ASP A 63 5.44 9.38 13.63
CA ASP A 63 5.20 8.18 14.45
C ASP A 63 6.34 7.16 14.31
N MET A 64 6.86 6.99 13.10
CA MET A 64 7.98 6.09 12.82
C MET A 64 9.30 6.58 13.39
N ASP A 65 9.54 7.90 13.43
CA ASP A 65 10.73 8.50 14.06
C ASP A 65 10.75 8.30 15.58
N GLU A 66 9.58 8.30 16.22
CA GLU A 66 9.44 8.01 17.65
C GLU A 66 9.59 6.52 17.95
N LYS A 67 9.22 5.65 17.01
CA LYS A 67 9.32 4.19 17.16
C LYS A 67 10.79 3.74 17.17
N SER A 68 11.17 2.94 18.17
CA SER A 68 12.49 2.30 18.25
C SER A 68 12.79 1.49 16.98
N LYS A 69 13.94 1.78 16.34
CA LYS A 69 14.36 1.12 15.08
C LYS A 69 14.56 -0.39 15.21
N GLY A 70 14.79 -0.89 16.43
CA GLY A 70 14.86 -2.34 16.70
C GLY A 70 13.52 -3.05 16.51
N ASP A 71 12.40 -2.32 16.61
CA ASP A 71 11.04 -2.86 16.50
C ASP A 71 10.48 -2.70 15.07
N TRP A 72 11.28 -2.21 14.13
CA TRP A 72 10.85 -2.01 12.76
C TRP A 72 10.82 -3.35 12.02
N THR A 73 9.75 -3.56 11.27
CA THR A 73 9.72 -4.60 10.25
C THR A 73 10.52 -4.15 9.03
N ALA A 74 11.02 -5.12 8.25
CA ALA A 74 11.74 -4.82 7.02
C ALA A 74 10.89 -3.99 6.02
N LYS A 75 9.57 -4.22 6.01
CA LYS A 75 8.64 -3.45 5.16
C LYS A 75 8.56 -1.99 5.62
N GLU A 76 8.32 -1.75 6.91
CA GLU A 76 8.30 -0.38 7.47
C GLU A 76 9.62 0.36 7.21
N ALA A 77 10.77 -0.31 7.39
CA ALA A 77 12.07 0.29 7.14
C ALA A 77 12.25 0.71 5.67
N GLY A 78 11.85 -0.14 4.72
CA GLY A 78 11.90 0.17 3.30
C GLY A 78 10.98 1.34 2.94
N SER A 79 9.76 1.34 3.46
CA SER A 79 8.77 2.39 3.21
C SER A 79 9.20 3.73 3.82
N TYR A 80 9.72 3.73 5.04
CA TYR A 80 10.25 4.93 5.67
C TYR A 80 11.43 5.50 4.88
N ALA A 81 12.39 4.67 4.47
CA ALA A 81 13.48 5.10 3.62
C ALA A 81 12.98 5.71 2.29
N LYS A 82 11.91 5.15 1.72
CA LYS A 82 11.35 5.60 0.44
C LYS A 82 10.56 6.91 0.53
N TYR A 83 9.76 7.11 1.58
CA TYR A 83 8.77 8.18 1.63
C TYR A 83 9.09 9.28 2.65
N CYS A 84 9.93 9.02 3.64
CA CYS A 84 10.23 9.97 4.72
C CYS A 84 11.65 10.53 4.67
N VAL A 85 12.59 9.81 4.05
CA VAL A 85 14.01 10.21 3.99
C VAL A 85 14.39 10.82 2.63
N LEU A 86 13.82 10.30 1.53
CA LEU A 86 14.11 10.73 0.17
C LEU A 86 13.30 11.95 -0.27
#